data_AF-A0AAW7IM53-F1
#
_entry.id   AF-A0AAW7IM53-F1
#
_cell.length_a   1.000
_cell.length_b   1.000
_cell.length_c   1.000
_cell.angle_alpha   90.00
_cell.angle_beta   90.00
_cell.angle_gamma   90.00
#
_symmetry.space_group_name_H-M   'P 1'
#
loop_
_entity.id
_entity.type
_entity.pdbx_description
1 polymer ?
#
loop_
_entity_poly.entity_id
_entity_poly.type
_entity_poly.pdbx_seq_one_letter_code
_entity_poly.pdbx_strand_id
1 'polypeptide(L)'
;MEVFKVAKRGRKAYKDNKGNIFFDCTKCLSVKPEGDFHNMSAGFMGKMANCVVCHREACREHHSKHREELNEKQKNYYHDNKEAERERSRKWNYENSEYKAQKDKEWRENNPEKVYENRKRWAEDNKEKHLEQGRNWRTKNKDRARIHKRKWVINNREKLVLKELRRRTIKKALPFDFDVKKREELLEIYNFSCAFTGSENFHLDHVIPLTIGHGGSVFKNMIPLRADLNLSKKNHNIFEWVKTRSDIDLNRFNTVMGEIAERNNMSLDQYREYVYDCFENPFAIVLDI
;
A
#
# COMPACT_ATOMS: atom_id res chain seq x y z
N MET A 1 -74.55 -30.82 -7.82
CA MET A 1 -74.11 -29.55 -8.43
C MET A 1 -75.06 -29.25 -9.57
N GLU A 2 -75.70 -28.09 -9.55
CA GLU A 2 -76.77 -27.73 -10.48
C GLU A 2 -76.38 -26.50 -11.30
N VAL A 3 -76.98 -26.34 -12.48
CA VAL A 3 -76.74 -25.17 -13.32
C VAL A 3 -77.29 -23.93 -12.62
N PHE A 4 -76.40 -22.99 -12.31
CA PHE A 4 -76.71 -21.77 -11.59
C PHE A 4 -77.04 -20.62 -12.55
N LYS A 5 -76.23 -20.42 -13.59
CA LYS A 5 -76.43 -19.40 -14.63
C LYS A 5 -75.90 -19.87 -15.97
N VAL A 6 -76.49 -19.37 -17.06
CA VAL A 6 -76.05 -19.65 -18.42
C VAL A 6 -75.80 -18.34 -19.15
N ALA A 7 -74.63 -18.21 -19.78
CA ALA A 7 -74.29 -17.06 -20.61
C ALA A 7 -75.08 -17.05 -21.91
N LYS A 8 -75.21 -15.87 -22.56
CA LYS A 8 -75.84 -15.74 -23.89
C LYS A 8 -75.26 -16.69 -24.95
N ARG A 9 -73.99 -17.08 -24.82
CA ARG A 9 -73.26 -17.98 -25.72
C ARG A 9 -73.17 -19.42 -25.18
N GLY A 10 -74.01 -19.81 -24.22
CA GLY A 10 -74.15 -21.19 -23.74
C GLY A 10 -73.18 -21.65 -22.64
N ARG A 11 -72.15 -20.86 -22.28
CA ARG A 11 -71.24 -21.16 -21.15
C ARG A 11 -72.02 -21.22 -19.83
N LYS A 12 -71.85 -22.27 -19.03
CA LYS A 12 -72.58 -22.45 -17.77
C LYS A 12 -71.71 -22.14 -16.57
N ALA A 13 -72.37 -21.63 -15.54
CA ALA A 13 -71.89 -21.61 -14.18
C ALA A 13 -72.75 -22.58 -13.36
N TYR A 14 -72.14 -23.27 -12.42
CA TYR A 14 -72.79 -24.24 -11.55
C TYR A 14 -72.62 -23.84 -10.10
N LYS A 15 -73.56 -24.27 -9.26
CA LYS A 15 -73.49 -24.08 -7.81
C LYS A 15 -73.67 -25.42 -7.11
N ASP A 16 -72.82 -25.70 -6.12
CA ASP A 16 -72.97 -26.87 -5.27
C ASP A 16 -73.86 -26.57 -4.05
N ASN A 17 -74.18 -27.62 -3.28
CA ASN A 17 -75.04 -27.51 -2.10
C ASN A 17 -74.40 -26.69 -0.96
N LYS A 18 -73.09 -26.41 -1.05
CA LYS A 18 -72.32 -25.57 -0.10
C LYS A 18 -72.19 -24.12 -0.58
N GLY A 19 -72.73 -23.80 -1.75
CA GLY A 19 -72.73 -22.46 -2.34
C GLY A 19 -71.50 -22.11 -3.19
N ASN A 20 -70.57 -23.05 -3.41
CA ASN A 20 -69.39 -22.83 -4.24
C ASN A 20 -69.77 -22.73 -5.72
N ILE A 21 -69.12 -21.80 -6.44
CA ILE A 21 -69.37 -21.55 -7.85
C ILE A 21 -68.30 -22.23 -8.71
N PHE A 22 -68.75 -22.89 -9.77
CA PHE A 22 -67.91 -23.54 -10.79
C PHE A 22 -68.28 -23.02 -12.18
N PHE A 23 -67.33 -23.01 -13.10
CA PHE A 23 -67.53 -22.56 -14.48
C PHE A 23 -67.04 -23.58 -15.49
N ASP A 24 -67.70 -23.64 -16.64
CA ASP A 24 -67.15 -24.31 -17.82
C ASP A 24 -65.89 -23.55 -18.31
N CYS A 25 -64.80 -24.29 -18.55
CA CYS A 25 -63.68 -23.79 -19.34
C CYS A 25 -63.98 -23.99 -20.82
N THR A 26 -64.01 -22.92 -21.61
CA THR A 26 -64.30 -23.02 -23.05
C THR A 26 -63.16 -23.62 -23.88
N LYS A 27 -61.98 -23.83 -23.29
CA LYS A 27 -60.81 -24.39 -23.98
C LYS A 27 -60.62 -25.88 -23.72
N CYS A 28 -60.65 -26.32 -22.45
CA CYS A 28 -60.49 -27.73 -22.08
C CYS A 28 -61.81 -28.43 -21.75
N LEU A 29 -62.93 -27.72 -21.84
CA LEU A 29 -64.31 -28.23 -21.67
C LEU A 29 -64.63 -28.82 -20.29
N SER A 30 -63.71 -28.74 -19.33
CA SER A 30 -63.92 -29.17 -17.95
C SER A 30 -64.64 -28.10 -17.10
N VAL A 31 -65.44 -28.54 -16.15
CA VAL A 31 -66.00 -27.69 -15.08
C VAL A 31 -64.96 -27.52 -13.97
N LYS A 32 -64.63 -26.28 -13.61
CA LYS A 32 -63.60 -25.96 -12.60
C LYS A 32 -64.10 -24.91 -11.60
N PRO A 33 -63.56 -24.88 -10.37
CA PRO A 33 -63.95 -23.88 -9.38
C PRO A 33 -63.61 -22.47 -9.86
N GLU A 34 -64.33 -21.47 -9.35
CA GLU A 34 -64.14 -20.05 -9.70
C GLU A 34 -62.68 -19.57 -9.60
N GLY A 35 -61.91 -20.06 -8.62
CA GLY A 35 -60.51 -19.71 -8.41
C GLY A 35 -59.57 -20.12 -9.56
N ASP A 36 -60.00 -21.06 -10.40
CA ASP A 36 -59.22 -21.53 -11.55
C ASP A 36 -59.39 -20.65 -12.80
N PHE A 37 -60.01 -19.47 -12.67
CA PHE A 37 -60.22 -18.52 -13.75
C PHE A 37 -59.71 -17.13 -13.37
N HIS A 38 -58.99 -16.48 -14.29
CA HIS A 38 -58.59 -15.09 -14.12
C HIS A 38 -59.81 -14.16 -14.09
N ASN A 39 -59.70 -13.07 -13.34
CA ASN A 39 -60.71 -12.02 -13.32
C ASN A 39 -60.67 -11.26 -14.65
N MET A 40 -61.85 -11.07 -15.24
CA MET A 40 -62.05 -10.27 -16.44
C MET A 40 -63.39 -9.57 -16.31
N SER A 41 -63.38 -8.25 -16.14
CA SER A 41 -64.59 -7.45 -15.89
C SER A 41 -65.65 -7.62 -16.99
N ALA A 42 -65.23 -7.74 -18.25
CA ALA A 42 -66.11 -8.01 -19.39
C ALA A 42 -66.51 -9.50 -19.54
N GLY A 43 -65.96 -10.39 -18.71
CA GLY A 43 -66.20 -11.82 -18.75
C GLY A 43 -67.54 -12.23 -18.14
N PHE A 44 -68.01 -13.42 -18.49
CA PHE A 44 -69.22 -13.98 -17.90
C PHE A 44 -69.04 -14.13 -16.38
N MET A 45 -69.88 -13.44 -15.60
CA MET A 45 -69.75 -13.30 -14.14
C MET A 45 -68.37 -12.80 -13.68
N GLY A 46 -67.71 -11.93 -14.46
CA GLY A 46 -66.42 -11.34 -14.10
C GLY A 46 -65.24 -12.30 -14.26
N LYS A 47 -65.44 -13.46 -14.92
CA LYS A 47 -64.42 -14.49 -15.10
C LYS A 47 -64.10 -14.73 -16.56
N MET A 48 -62.82 -14.93 -16.83
CA MET A 48 -62.33 -15.30 -18.15
C MET A 48 -62.91 -16.64 -18.61
N ALA A 49 -63.03 -16.83 -19.93
CA ALA A 49 -63.69 -17.99 -20.53
C ALA A 49 -62.90 -19.29 -20.40
N ASN A 50 -61.57 -19.21 -20.44
CA ASN A 50 -60.65 -20.31 -20.25
C ASN A 50 -60.05 -20.28 -18.83
N CYS A 51 -59.73 -21.47 -18.31
CA CYS A 51 -59.07 -21.60 -17.02
C CYS A 51 -57.62 -21.08 -17.07
N VAL A 52 -57.05 -20.76 -15.91
CA VAL A 52 -55.67 -20.24 -15.73
C VAL A 52 -54.64 -21.10 -16.46
N VAL A 53 -54.78 -22.43 -16.41
CA VAL A 53 -53.87 -23.36 -17.11
C VAL A 53 -53.91 -23.15 -18.62
N CYS A 54 -55.11 -23.22 -19.20
CA CYS A 54 -55.31 -22.99 -20.63
C CYS A 54 -54.91 -21.58 -21.08
N HIS A 55 -55.07 -20.59 -20.21
CA HIS A 55 -54.63 -19.22 -20.49
C HIS A 55 -53.11 -19.11 -20.52
N ARG A 56 -52.42 -19.69 -19.52
CA ARG A 56 -50.95 -19.71 -19.47
C ARG A 56 -50.32 -20.44 -20.66
N GLU A 57 -50.91 -21.56 -21.06
CA GLU A 57 -50.47 -22.29 -22.25
C GLU A 57 -50.62 -21.45 -23.52
N ALA A 58 -51.78 -20.80 -23.70
CA ALA A 58 -52.02 -19.91 -24.83
C ALA A 58 -51.05 -18.71 -24.85
N CYS A 59 -50.79 -18.09 -23.69
CA CYS A 59 -49.80 -17.02 -23.57
C CYS A 59 -48.39 -17.51 -23.91
N ARG A 60 -47.98 -18.68 -23.43
CA ARG A 60 -46.67 -19.26 -23.72
C ARG A 60 -46.51 -19.52 -25.22
N GLU A 61 -47.52 -20.11 -25.85
CA GLU A 61 -47.52 -20.37 -27.29
C GLU A 61 -47.43 -19.06 -28.09
N HIS A 62 -48.19 -18.03 -27.68
CA HIS A 62 -48.12 -16.71 -28.30
C HIS A 62 -46.72 -16.08 -28.16
N HIS A 63 -46.15 -16.05 -26.95
CA HIS A 63 -44.80 -15.53 -26.74
C HIS A 63 -43.73 -16.31 -27.50
N SER A 64 -43.90 -17.63 -27.68
CA SER A 64 -43.00 -18.46 -28.48
C SER A 64 -43.08 -18.10 -29.97
N LYS A 65 -44.30 -17.96 -30.51
CA LYS A 65 -44.54 -17.65 -31.93
C LYS A 65 -44.15 -16.21 -32.30
N HIS A 66 -44.30 -15.27 -31.38
CA HIS A 66 -44.02 -13.84 -31.60
C HIS A 66 -42.74 -13.37 -30.89
N ARG A 67 -41.84 -14.29 -30.51
CA ARG A 67 -40.65 -13.98 -29.71
C ARG A 67 -39.78 -12.90 -30.35
N GLU A 68 -39.52 -13.03 -31.64
CA GLU A 68 -38.66 -12.10 -32.38
C GLU A 68 -39.30 -10.71 -32.49
N GLU A 69 -40.58 -10.65 -32.84
CA GLU A 69 -41.34 -9.39 -32.92
C GLU A 69 -41.39 -8.67 -31.57
N LEU A 70 -41.61 -9.39 -30.47
CA LEU A 70 -41.63 -8.83 -29.12
C LEU A 70 -40.25 -8.32 -28.70
N ASN A 71 -39.18 -9.07 -29.00
CA ASN A 71 -37.82 -8.63 -28.73
C ASN A 71 -37.46 -7.38 -29.56
N GLU A 72 -37.87 -7.33 -30.82
CA GLU A 72 -37.60 -6.18 -31.69
C GLU A 72 -38.35 -4.93 -31.22
N LYS A 73 -39.62 -5.07 -30.83
CA LYS A 73 -40.37 -4.00 -30.17
C LYS A 73 -39.68 -3.50 -28.90
N GLN A 74 -39.15 -4.41 -28.08
CA GLN A 74 -38.45 -4.06 -26.86
C GLN A 74 -37.13 -3.33 -27.12
N LYS A 75 -36.38 -3.75 -28.16
CA LYS A 75 -35.16 -3.07 -28.60
C LYS A 75 -35.45 -1.67 -29.14
N ASN A 76 -36.45 -1.54 -30.00
CA ASN A 76 -36.86 -0.24 -30.56
C ASN A 76 -37.31 0.70 -29.45
N TYR A 77 -38.11 0.21 -28.50
CA TYR A 77 -38.47 0.99 -27.32
C TYR A 77 -37.24 1.46 -26.53
N TYR A 78 -36.25 0.61 -26.30
CA TYR A 78 -35.02 1.01 -25.61
C TYR A 78 -34.22 2.05 -26.44
N HIS A 79 -34.10 1.83 -27.74
CA HIS A 79 -33.37 2.74 -28.65
C HIS A 79 -34.00 4.13 -28.68
N ASP A 80 -35.31 4.18 -28.85
CA ASP A 80 -36.08 5.43 -28.95
C ASP A 80 -36.10 6.21 -27.64
N ASN A 81 -35.98 5.53 -26.50
CA ASN A 81 -35.95 6.14 -25.16
C ASN A 81 -34.53 6.26 -24.56
N LYS A 82 -33.48 5.89 -25.32
CA LYS A 82 -32.11 5.80 -24.82
C LYS A 82 -31.59 7.10 -24.24
N GLU A 83 -31.81 8.21 -24.95
CA GLU A 83 -31.36 9.53 -24.50
C GLU A 83 -32.18 10.03 -23.29
N ALA A 84 -33.49 9.78 -23.28
CA ALA A 84 -34.34 10.13 -22.14
C ALA A 84 -33.95 9.37 -20.85
N GLU A 85 -33.62 8.08 -20.96
CA GLU A 85 -33.14 7.29 -19.84
C GLU A 85 -31.73 7.69 -19.38
N ARG A 86 -30.84 8.01 -20.34
CA ARG A 86 -29.51 8.58 -20.01
C ARG A 86 -29.63 9.90 -19.29
N GLU A 87 -30.51 10.78 -19.75
CA GLU A 87 -30.72 12.09 -19.15
C GLU A 87 -31.33 11.97 -17.75
N ARG A 88 -32.31 11.08 -17.57
CA ARG A 88 -32.84 10.73 -16.25
C ARG A 88 -31.73 10.21 -15.33
N SER A 89 -30.86 9.32 -15.84
CA SER A 89 -29.74 8.79 -15.08
C SER A 89 -28.72 9.87 -14.71
N ARG A 90 -28.37 10.77 -15.64
CA ARG A 90 -27.48 11.92 -15.37
C ARG A 90 -28.06 12.82 -14.30
N LYS A 91 -29.33 13.21 -14.44
CA LYS A 91 -30.06 14.04 -13.48
C LYS A 91 -30.05 13.39 -12.10
N TRP A 92 -30.42 12.12 -12.02
CA TRP A 92 -30.39 11.38 -10.75
C TRP A 92 -28.98 11.32 -10.15
N ASN A 93 -27.95 11.02 -10.95
CA ASN A 93 -26.57 10.97 -10.47
C ASN A 93 -26.06 12.33 -9.96
N TYR A 94 -26.48 13.43 -10.60
CA TYR A 94 -26.14 14.78 -10.18
C TYR A 94 -26.83 15.12 -8.86
N GLU A 95 -28.15 14.96 -8.79
CA GLU A 95 -28.98 15.24 -7.61
C GLU A 95 -28.65 14.34 -6.42
N ASN A 96 -28.17 13.11 -6.66
CA ASN A 96 -27.86 12.12 -5.62
C ASN A 96 -26.34 11.87 -5.50
N SER A 97 -25.51 12.79 -5.97
CA SER A 97 -24.05 12.65 -5.94
C SER A 97 -23.52 12.53 -4.50
N GLU A 98 -24.04 13.33 -3.57
CA GLU A 98 -23.68 13.25 -2.15
C GLU A 98 -24.15 11.94 -1.50
N TYR A 99 -25.37 11.49 -1.81
CA TYR A 99 -25.88 10.21 -1.33
C TYR A 99 -24.97 9.05 -1.77
N LYS A 100 -24.51 9.05 -3.02
CA LYS A 100 -23.57 8.05 -3.53
C LYS A 100 -22.22 8.14 -2.83
N ALA A 101 -21.68 9.34 -2.65
CA ALA A 101 -20.41 9.53 -1.95
C ALA A 101 -20.48 9.00 -0.51
N GLN A 102 -21.60 9.23 0.17
CA GLN A 102 -21.87 8.74 1.52
C GLN A 102 -21.98 7.20 1.55
N LYS A 103 -22.72 6.59 0.62
CA LYS A 103 -22.81 5.13 0.51
C LYS A 103 -21.48 4.47 0.18
N ASP A 104 -20.70 5.07 -0.71
CA ASP A 104 -19.35 4.58 -1.04
C ASP A 104 -18.42 4.69 0.16
N LYS A 105 -18.55 5.76 0.96
CA LYS A 105 -17.80 5.92 2.21
C LYS A 105 -18.18 4.82 3.21
N GLU A 106 -19.46 4.63 3.48
CA GLU A 106 -19.97 3.56 4.35
C GLU A 106 -19.50 2.18 3.88
N TRP A 107 -19.51 1.92 2.56
CA TRP A 107 -19.03 0.67 2.01
C TRP A 107 -17.52 0.48 2.27
N ARG A 108 -16.70 1.52 2.06
CA ARG A 108 -15.26 1.45 2.30
C ARG A 108 -14.94 1.23 3.78
N GLU A 109 -15.67 1.88 4.68
CA GLU A 109 -15.50 1.74 6.14
C GLU A 109 -15.89 0.35 6.61
N ASN A 110 -16.97 -0.21 6.06
CA ASN A 110 -17.45 -1.57 6.42
C ASN A 110 -16.72 -2.70 5.67
N ASN A 111 -15.90 -2.40 4.66
CA ASN A 111 -15.19 -3.41 3.85
C ASN A 111 -13.69 -3.08 3.68
N PRO A 112 -12.93 -2.83 4.76
CA PRO A 112 -11.54 -2.39 4.67
C PRO A 112 -10.63 -3.42 3.97
N GLU A 113 -10.86 -4.71 4.19
CA GLU A 113 -10.10 -5.79 3.54
C GLU A 113 -10.30 -5.79 2.02
N LYS A 114 -11.55 -5.66 1.54
CA LYS A 114 -11.84 -5.60 0.11
C LYS A 114 -11.26 -4.35 -0.53
N VAL A 115 -11.27 -3.22 0.18
CA VAL A 115 -10.62 -1.99 -0.29
C VAL A 115 -9.12 -2.20 -0.45
N TYR A 116 -8.48 -2.85 0.53
CA TYR A 116 -7.06 -3.16 0.47
C TYR A 116 -6.74 -4.09 -0.70
N GLU A 117 -7.46 -5.20 -0.85
CA GLU A 117 -7.27 -6.17 -1.93
C GLU A 117 -7.47 -5.55 -3.32
N ASN A 118 -8.50 -4.71 -3.48
CA ASN A 118 -8.74 -4.00 -4.73
C ASN A 118 -7.61 -3.01 -5.05
N ARG A 119 -7.12 -2.26 -4.05
CA ARG A 119 -5.99 -1.34 -4.22
C ARG A 119 -4.71 -2.08 -4.59
N LYS A 120 -4.45 -3.21 -3.92
CA LYS A 120 -3.29 -4.06 -4.19
C LYS A 120 -3.33 -4.59 -5.63
N ARG A 121 -4.44 -5.21 -6.04
CA ARG A 121 -4.64 -5.71 -7.39
C ARG A 121 -4.49 -4.60 -8.44
N TRP A 122 -5.11 -3.45 -8.21
CA TRP A 122 -4.98 -2.31 -9.11
C TRP A 122 -3.52 -1.85 -9.25
N ALA A 123 -2.77 -1.81 -8.15
CA ALA A 123 -1.35 -1.45 -8.17
C ALA A 123 -0.48 -2.49 -8.90
N GLU A 124 -0.82 -3.77 -8.79
CA GLU A 124 -0.16 -4.87 -9.52
C GLU A 124 -0.44 -4.80 -11.02
N ASP A 125 -1.71 -4.71 -11.41
CA ASP A 125 -2.15 -4.62 -12.81
C ASP A 125 -1.61 -3.36 -13.52
N ASN A 126 -1.43 -2.27 -12.77
CA ASN A 126 -0.94 -0.99 -13.30
C ASN A 126 0.54 -0.73 -12.98
N LYS A 127 1.27 -1.73 -12.47
CA LYS A 127 2.67 -1.59 -12.05
C LYS A 127 3.55 -1.05 -13.16
N GLU A 128 3.47 -1.64 -14.35
CA GLU A 128 4.29 -1.24 -15.50
C GLU A 128 3.98 0.18 -15.95
N LYS A 129 2.69 0.53 -16.03
CA LYS A 129 2.22 1.86 -16.39
C LYS A 129 2.71 2.92 -15.39
N HIS A 130 2.69 2.63 -14.09
CA HIS A 130 3.26 3.51 -13.06
C HIS A 130 4.77 3.66 -13.18
N LEU A 131 5.48 2.56 -13.41
CA LEU A 131 6.94 2.60 -13.62
C LEU A 131 7.30 3.40 -14.87
N GLU A 132 6.56 3.23 -15.95
CA GLU A 132 6.73 3.97 -17.20
C GLU A 132 6.46 5.46 -17.02
N GLN A 133 5.34 5.83 -16.37
CA GLN A 133 5.08 7.23 -16.01
C GLN A 133 6.20 7.82 -15.16
N GLY A 134 6.70 7.06 -14.17
CA GLY A 134 7.83 7.48 -13.34
C GLY A 134 9.13 7.63 -14.13
N ARG A 135 9.39 6.79 -15.14
CA ARG A 135 10.53 6.94 -16.07
C ARG A 135 10.35 8.19 -16.93
N ASN A 136 9.19 8.37 -17.55
CA ASN A 136 8.86 9.51 -18.39
C ASN A 136 8.96 10.83 -17.64
N TRP A 137 8.46 10.87 -16.40
CA TRP A 137 8.58 12.04 -15.53
C TRP A 137 10.04 12.37 -15.26
N ARG A 138 10.87 11.37 -14.89
CA ARG A 138 12.31 11.57 -14.65
C ARG A 138 13.06 12.05 -15.88
N THR A 139 12.73 11.52 -17.06
CA THR A 139 13.35 11.94 -18.33
C THR A 139 12.98 13.37 -18.70
N LYS A 140 11.73 13.77 -18.52
CA LYS A 140 11.26 15.14 -18.81
C LYS A 140 11.69 16.15 -17.74
N ASN A 141 11.92 15.71 -16.51
CA ASN A 141 12.21 16.57 -15.34
C ASN A 141 13.60 16.31 -14.74
N LYS A 142 14.61 16.02 -15.58
CA LYS A 142 15.97 15.67 -15.12
C LYS A 142 16.55 16.72 -14.18
N ASP A 143 16.41 18.01 -14.51
CA ASP A 143 16.92 19.10 -13.69
C ASP A 143 16.22 19.19 -12.34
N ARG A 144 14.89 19.07 -12.32
CA ARG A 144 14.11 19.06 -11.09
C ARG A 144 14.47 17.88 -10.20
N ALA A 145 14.62 16.68 -10.78
CA ALA A 145 15.07 15.50 -10.06
C ALA A 145 16.48 15.69 -9.47
N ARG A 146 17.40 16.29 -10.24
CA ARG A 146 18.75 16.62 -9.80
C ARG A 146 18.75 17.62 -8.64
N ILE A 147 17.93 18.67 -8.71
CA ILE A 147 17.77 19.66 -7.64
C ILE A 147 17.22 19.00 -6.37
N HIS A 148 16.16 18.20 -6.49
CA HIS A 148 15.61 17.46 -5.34
C HIS A 148 16.62 16.51 -4.73
N LYS A 149 17.37 15.76 -5.56
CA LYS A 149 18.45 14.88 -5.09
C LYS A 149 19.52 15.67 -4.35
N ARG A 150 19.94 16.83 -4.88
CA ARG A 150 20.94 17.70 -4.24
C ARG A 150 20.44 18.20 -2.88
N LYS A 151 19.19 18.68 -2.80
CA LYS A 151 18.56 19.09 -1.53
C LYS A 151 18.50 17.93 -0.53
N TRP A 152 18.10 16.74 -0.98
CA TRP A 152 18.04 15.56 -0.12
C TRP A 152 19.42 15.18 0.41
N VAL A 153 20.46 15.18 -0.43
CA VAL A 153 21.85 14.89 -0.02
C VAL A 153 22.34 15.91 1.01
N ILE A 154 22.07 17.21 0.82
CA ILE A 154 22.45 18.25 1.78
C ILE A 154 21.76 18.01 3.13
N ASN A 155 20.44 17.77 3.10
CA ASN A 155 19.65 17.58 4.32
C ASN A 155 19.89 16.22 5.01
N ASN A 156 20.51 15.25 4.33
CA ASN A 156 20.74 13.90 4.85
C ASN A 156 22.24 13.55 4.86
N ARG A 157 23.13 14.55 4.84
CA ARG A 157 24.58 14.35 4.73
C ARG A 157 25.11 13.40 5.81
N GLU A 158 24.68 13.59 7.06
CA GLU A 158 25.13 12.77 8.20
C GLU A 158 24.73 11.30 8.05
N LYS A 159 23.48 11.05 7.63
CA LYS A 159 22.98 9.71 7.34
C LYS A 159 23.76 9.03 6.22
N LEU A 160 24.19 9.78 5.20
CA LEU A 160 25.01 9.27 4.12
C LEU A 160 26.43 8.94 4.59
N VAL A 161 27.01 9.75 5.47
CA VAL A 161 28.32 9.47 6.09
C VAL A 161 28.28 8.17 6.88
N LEU A 162 27.28 7.99 7.76
CA LEU A 162 27.13 6.75 8.55
C LEU A 162 26.86 5.53 7.68
N LYS A 163 26.09 5.68 6.60
CA LYS A 163 25.87 4.60 5.63
C LYS A 163 27.17 4.16 4.97
N GLU A 164 28.00 5.10 4.54
CA GLU A 164 29.29 4.81 3.93
C GLU A 164 30.28 4.23 4.94
N LEU A 165 30.30 4.74 6.16
CA LEU A 165 31.09 4.22 7.27
C LEU A 165 30.76 2.74 7.52
N ARG A 166 29.47 2.41 7.67
CA ARG A 166 28.99 1.03 7.82
C ARG A 166 29.44 0.14 6.68
N ARG A 167 29.27 0.59 5.44
CA ARG A 167 29.67 -0.18 4.25
C ARG A 167 31.16 -0.52 4.27
N ARG A 168 32.03 0.44 4.59
CA ARG A 168 33.49 0.23 4.66
C ARG A 168 33.88 -0.75 5.75
N THR A 169 33.26 -0.65 6.92
CA THR A 169 33.50 -1.54 8.06
C THR A 169 33.08 -2.97 7.74
N ILE A 170 31.88 -3.17 7.19
CA ILE A 170 31.39 -4.50 6.83
C ILE A 170 32.19 -5.12 5.68
N LYS A 171 32.67 -4.34 4.68
CA LYS A 171 33.58 -4.85 3.64
C LYS A 171 34.88 -5.42 4.21
N LYS A 172 35.24 -5.06 5.44
CA LYS A 172 36.42 -5.58 6.16
C LYS A 172 36.07 -6.61 7.23
N ALA A 173 34.81 -7.07 7.26
CA ALA A 173 34.21 -7.90 8.31
C ALA A 173 34.52 -7.46 9.75
N LEU A 174 34.58 -6.14 9.95
CA LEU A 174 34.78 -5.53 11.26
C LEU A 174 33.42 -5.24 11.93
N PRO A 175 33.38 -5.18 13.28
CA PRO A 175 32.16 -4.84 13.99
C PRO A 175 31.73 -3.39 13.69
N PHE A 176 30.43 -3.19 13.59
CA PHE A 176 29.79 -1.90 13.42
C PHE A 176 28.70 -1.74 14.48
N ASP A 177 28.81 -0.71 15.32
CA ASP A 177 27.78 -0.37 16.30
C ASP A 177 27.49 1.13 16.39
N PHE A 178 28.12 1.93 15.51
CA PHE A 178 28.15 3.38 15.54
C PHE A 178 27.03 3.99 14.69
N ASP A 179 25.81 3.97 15.23
CA ASP A 179 24.62 4.55 14.60
C ASP A 179 24.46 6.07 14.88
N VAL A 180 23.31 6.64 14.51
CA VAL A 180 23.01 8.08 14.70
C VAL A 180 23.06 8.44 16.18
N LYS A 181 22.51 7.60 17.05
CA LYS A 181 22.42 7.86 18.49
C LYS A 181 23.82 7.83 19.12
N LYS A 182 24.62 6.81 18.81
CA LYS A 182 26.02 6.74 19.30
C LYS A 182 26.90 7.85 18.78
N ARG A 183 26.62 8.34 17.56
CA ARG A 183 27.29 9.53 17.05
C ARG A 183 26.96 10.75 17.89
N GLU A 184 25.68 11.01 18.16
CA GLU A 184 25.26 12.14 19.00
C GLU A 184 25.87 12.06 20.39
N GLU A 185 25.77 10.90 21.05
CA GLU A 185 26.40 10.62 22.35
C GLU A 185 27.91 10.93 22.34
N LEU A 186 28.63 10.50 21.29
CA LEU A 186 30.07 10.76 21.16
C LEU A 186 30.37 12.26 21.02
N LEU A 187 29.56 12.97 20.22
CA LEU A 187 29.78 14.40 19.98
C LEU A 187 29.46 15.23 21.21
N GLU A 188 28.44 14.85 21.99
CA GLU A 188 28.11 15.49 23.26
C GLU A 188 29.27 15.38 24.26
N ILE A 189 29.93 14.22 24.36
CA ILE A 189 31.12 14.02 25.21
C ILE A 189 32.23 15.04 24.91
N TYR A 190 32.39 15.39 23.63
CA TYR A 190 33.42 16.33 23.17
C TYR A 190 32.88 17.73 22.86
N ASN A 191 31.69 18.09 23.34
CA ASN A 191 31.04 19.37 23.09
C ASN A 191 31.04 19.77 21.61
N PHE A 192 30.73 18.80 20.74
CA PHE A 192 30.70 18.98 19.29
C PHE A 192 32.01 19.56 18.73
N SER A 193 33.15 19.10 19.25
CA SER A 193 34.47 19.62 18.87
C SER A 193 35.54 18.52 18.79
N CYS A 194 36.69 18.84 18.18
CA CYS A 194 37.85 17.96 18.12
C CYS A 194 38.31 17.57 19.53
N ALA A 195 38.50 16.26 19.76
CA ALA A 195 38.88 15.69 21.05
C ALA A 195 40.18 16.30 21.60
N PHE A 196 41.15 16.60 20.74
CA PHE A 196 42.46 17.11 21.16
C PHE A 196 42.58 18.64 21.19
N THR A 197 41.81 19.35 20.36
CA THR A 197 42.04 20.80 20.15
C THR A 197 40.81 21.68 20.39
N GLY A 198 39.63 21.11 20.64
CA GLY A 198 38.39 21.87 20.80
C GLY A 198 37.89 22.58 19.54
N SER A 199 38.44 22.26 18.36
CA SER A 199 38.01 22.88 17.10
C SER A 199 36.69 22.30 16.60
N GLU A 200 35.75 23.15 16.18
CA GLU A 200 34.48 22.74 15.56
C GLU A 200 34.66 22.12 14.16
N ASN A 201 35.82 22.31 13.51
CA ASN A 201 36.12 21.71 12.21
C ASN A 201 36.79 20.33 12.37
N PHE A 202 35.98 19.31 12.60
CA PHE A 202 36.46 17.94 12.81
C PHE A 202 35.77 16.93 11.88
N HIS A 203 36.43 15.79 11.70
CA HIS A 203 35.86 14.57 11.15
C HIS A 203 35.77 13.52 12.26
N LEU A 204 34.93 12.51 12.06
CA LEU A 204 34.97 11.32 12.90
C LEU A 204 36.11 10.42 12.42
N ASP A 205 37.02 10.07 13.32
CA ASP A 205 38.18 9.23 13.06
C ASP A 205 38.12 7.93 13.88
N HIS A 206 38.78 6.91 13.35
CA HIS A 206 39.02 5.65 14.05
C HIS A 206 40.34 5.71 14.80
N VAL A 207 40.35 5.47 16.11
CA VAL A 207 41.59 5.41 16.90
C VAL A 207 42.52 4.33 16.34
N ILE A 208 41.99 3.13 16.14
CA ILE A 208 42.59 2.03 15.37
C ILE A 208 41.96 2.04 13.96
N PRO A 209 42.70 2.42 12.91
CA PRO A 209 42.19 2.54 11.55
C PRO A 209 41.65 1.22 10.99
N LEU A 210 40.55 1.25 10.23
CA LEU A 210 39.96 0.05 9.62
C LEU A 210 40.96 -0.72 8.71
N THR A 211 41.99 -0.07 8.19
CA THR A 211 43.03 -0.72 7.38
C THR A 211 43.84 -1.74 8.15
N ILE A 212 43.94 -1.60 9.48
CA ILE A 212 44.68 -2.50 10.37
C ILE A 212 43.94 -3.82 10.59
N GLY A 213 42.62 -3.87 10.36
CA GLY A 213 41.84 -5.09 10.54
C GLY A 213 41.44 -5.38 11.98
N HIS A 214 41.66 -4.42 12.87
CA HIS A 214 41.23 -4.47 14.26
C HIS A 214 40.26 -3.32 14.57
N GLY A 215 39.60 -3.42 15.72
CA GLY A 215 38.61 -2.43 16.14
C GLY A 215 37.35 -2.53 15.29
N GLY A 216 37.10 -1.55 14.43
CA GLY A 216 35.85 -1.39 13.68
C GLY A 216 35.25 0.00 13.83
N SER A 217 34.10 0.23 13.20
CA SER A 217 33.33 1.48 13.41
C SER A 217 32.41 1.27 14.60
N VAL A 218 33.01 1.27 15.78
CA VAL A 218 32.34 1.10 17.05
C VAL A 218 32.60 2.27 17.98
N PHE A 219 31.65 2.61 18.85
CA PHE A 219 31.75 3.78 19.74
C PHE A 219 33.09 3.89 20.49
N LYS A 220 33.59 2.76 20.99
CA LYS A 220 34.87 2.66 21.71
C LYS A 220 36.13 2.85 20.85
N ASN A 221 35.98 2.97 19.54
CA ASN A 221 37.08 3.20 18.58
C ASN A 221 36.92 4.51 17.79
N MET A 222 35.94 5.35 18.13
CA MET A 222 35.65 6.60 17.40
C MET A 222 36.00 7.83 18.24
N ILE A 223 36.58 8.85 17.61
CA ILE A 223 36.79 10.19 18.18
C ILE A 223 36.51 11.29 17.14
N PRO A 224 36.04 12.48 17.54
CA PRO A 224 36.09 13.65 16.68
C PRO A 224 37.54 14.18 16.63
N LEU A 225 38.09 14.30 15.43
CA LEU A 225 39.46 14.77 15.21
C LEU A 225 39.49 15.87 14.15
N ARG A 226 40.19 16.98 14.43
CA ARG A 226 40.31 18.12 13.51
C ARG A 226 40.72 17.64 12.12
N ALA A 227 40.12 18.19 11.07
CA ALA A 227 40.20 17.61 9.73
C ALA A 227 41.66 17.42 9.22
N ASP A 228 42.55 18.38 9.50
CA ASP A 228 43.98 18.33 9.18
C ASP A 228 44.73 17.27 10.02
N LEU A 229 44.41 17.15 11.31
CA LEU A 229 44.98 16.13 12.19
C LEU A 229 44.58 14.73 11.74
N ASN A 230 43.32 14.53 11.38
CA ASN A 230 42.82 13.27 10.82
C ASN A 230 43.54 12.90 9.51
N LEU A 231 43.74 13.88 8.62
CA LEU A 231 44.49 13.70 7.37
C LEU A 231 45.98 13.42 7.61
N SER A 232 46.55 13.94 8.71
CA SER A 232 47.93 13.64 9.12
C SER A 232 48.05 12.25 9.75
N LYS A 233 47.08 11.84 10.60
CA LYS A 233 47.08 10.55 11.29
C LYS A 233 46.92 9.37 10.34
N LYS A 234 46.04 9.46 9.33
CA LYS A 234 45.81 8.41 8.33
C LYS A 234 45.68 7.02 8.99
N ASN A 235 46.56 6.10 8.61
CA ASN A 235 46.65 4.73 9.11
C ASN A 235 47.78 4.55 10.15
N HIS A 236 48.33 5.62 10.72
CA HIS A 236 49.38 5.53 11.75
C HIS A 236 48.81 5.10 13.11
N ASN A 237 49.66 4.44 13.90
CA ASN A 237 49.40 4.17 15.30
C ASN A 237 49.28 5.51 16.03
N ILE A 238 48.19 5.72 16.77
CA ILE A 238 47.88 7.02 17.38
C ILE A 238 48.94 7.48 18.39
N PHE A 239 49.60 6.54 19.09
CA PHE A 239 50.64 6.81 20.06
C PHE A 239 51.99 7.14 19.41
N GLU A 240 52.28 6.60 18.22
CA GLU A 240 53.44 7.02 17.44
C GLU A 240 53.19 8.33 16.71
N TRP A 241 51.99 8.50 16.15
CA TRP A 241 51.61 9.69 15.40
C TRP A 241 51.64 10.95 16.27
N VAL A 242 51.16 10.89 17.53
CA VAL A 242 51.17 12.08 18.39
C VAL A 242 52.60 12.57 18.66
N LYS A 243 53.61 11.69 18.69
CA LYS A 243 55.02 12.08 18.88
C LYS A 243 55.54 12.94 17.74
N THR A 244 54.93 12.85 16.55
CA THR A 244 55.28 13.69 15.40
C THR A 244 54.55 15.04 15.41
N ARG A 245 53.75 15.35 16.43
CA ARG A 245 52.90 16.55 16.50
C ARG A 245 53.28 17.39 17.72
N SER A 246 53.85 18.57 17.48
CA SER A 246 54.11 19.57 18.52
C SER A 246 52.90 20.46 18.82
N ASP A 247 51.85 20.42 17.99
CA ASP A 247 50.64 21.24 18.12
C ASP A 247 49.51 20.53 18.90
N ILE A 248 49.78 19.35 19.46
CA ILE A 248 48.86 18.62 20.33
C ILE A 248 49.40 18.67 21.76
N ASP A 249 48.60 19.16 22.68
CA ASP A 249 48.91 19.06 24.11
C ASP A 249 48.88 17.60 24.56
N LEU A 250 50.02 17.10 25.04
CA LEU A 250 50.17 15.72 25.50
C LEU A 250 49.32 15.41 26.72
N ASN A 251 49.07 16.38 27.61
CA ASN A 251 48.17 16.17 28.74
C ASN A 251 46.75 15.89 28.24
N ARG A 252 46.26 16.74 27.34
CA ARG A 252 44.95 16.53 26.70
C ARG A 252 44.89 15.22 25.92
N PHE A 253 45.95 14.86 25.18
CA PHE A 253 46.03 13.59 24.47
C PHE A 253 45.90 12.40 25.44
N ASN A 254 46.66 12.40 26.54
CA ASN A 254 46.63 11.33 27.53
C ASN A 254 45.26 11.22 28.21
N THR A 255 44.60 12.34 28.52
CA THR A 255 43.22 12.34 29.03
C THR A 255 42.26 11.66 28.05
N VAL A 256 42.27 12.06 26.78
CA VAL A 256 41.38 11.47 25.76
C VAL A 256 41.69 9.99 25.55
N MET A 257 42.96 9.57 25.55
CA MET A 257 43.32 8.15 25.45
C MET A 257 42.93 7.37 26.70
N GLY A 258 42.95 7.98 27.88
CA GLY A 258 42.40 7.40 29.11
C GLY A 258 40.90 7.13 28.98
N GLU A 259 40.12 8.11 28.51
CA GLU A 259 38.69 7.94 28.25
C GLU A 259 38.41 6.81 27.25
N ILE A 260 39.21 6.69 26.19
CA ILE A 260 39.07 5.62 25.19
C ILE A 260 39.45 4.26 25.78
N ALA A 261 40.49 4.20 26.62
CA ALA A 261 40.88 3.00 27.32
C ALA A 261 39.75 2.51 28.26
N GLU A 262 39.14 3.43 29.01
CA GLU A 262 37.98 3.15 29.86
C GLU A 262 36.79 2.60 29.05
N ARG A 263 36.48 3.17 27.87
CA ARG A 263 35.45 2.64 26.96
C ARG A 263 35.74 1.21 26.47
N ASN A 264 37.00 0.78 26.54
CA ASN A 264 37.44 -0.58 26.20
C ASN A 264 37.65 -1.46 27.44
N ASN A 265 37.33 -0.98 28.65
CA ASN A 265 37.57 -1.64 29.93
C ASN A 265 39.05 -1.96 30.18
N MET A 266 39.94 -1.03 29.85
CA MET A 266 41.38 -1.14 30.00
C MET A 266 41.94 0.07 30.74
N SER A 267 43.07 -0.10 31.43
CA SER A 267 43.91 1.05 31.81
C SER A 267 44.54 1.68 30.57
N LEU A 268 45.04 2.92 30.68
CA LEU A 268 45.71 3.59 29.56
C LEU A 268 46.92 2.78 29.05
N ASP A 269 47.70 2.17 29.94
CA ASP A 269 48.85 1.36 29.55
C ASP A 269 48.44 0.06 28.87
N GLN A 270 47.42 -0.64 29.39
CA GLN A 270 46.85 -1.83 28.74
C GLN A 270 46.29 -1.51 27.35
N TYR A 271 45.58 -0.39 27.21
CA TYR A 271 45.05 0.05 25.93
C TYR A 271 46.16 0.43 24.95
N ARG A 272 47.24 1.05 25.44
CA ARG A 272 48.42 1.35 24.63
C ARG A 272 49.04 0.07 24.09
N GLU A 273 49.30 -0.92 24.94
CA GLU A 273 49.82 -2.23 24.53
C GLU A 273 48.92 -2.91 23.51
N TYR A 274 47.60 -2.94 23.75
CA TYR A 274 46.62 -3.48 22.81
C TYR A 274 46.66 -2.79 21.44
N VAL A 275 46.80 -1.46 21.41
CA VAL A 275 46.91 -0.71 20.15
C VAL A 275 48.22 -1.04 19.42
N TYR A 276 49.34 -1.22 20.11
CA TYR A 276 50.58 -1.70 19.46
C TYR A 276 50.41 -3.11 18.89
N ASP A 277 49.84 -4.04 19.67
CA ASP A 277 49.58 -5.41 19.23
C ASP A 277 48.70 -5.46 17.96
N CYS A 278 47.65 -4.64 17.90
CA CYS A 278 46.83 -4.51 16.69
C CYS A 278 47.64 -4.15 15.44
N PHE A 279 48.65 -3.29 15.58
CA PHE A 279 49.49 -2.83 14.48
C PHE A 279 50.62 -3.81 14.13
N GLU A 280 51.10 -4.57 15.10
CA GLU A 280 52.07 -5.65 14.90
C GLU A 280 51.42 -6.88 14.26
N ASN A 281 50.14 -7.12 14.56
CA ASN A 281 49.38 -8.28 14.10
C ASN A 281 48.15 -7.90 13.25
N PRO A 282 48.31 -7.20 12.10
CA PRO A 282 47.17 -6.71 11.31
C PRO A 282 46.37 -7.85 10.67
N PHE A 283 45.04 -7.71 10.63
CA PHE A 283 44.15 -8.69 10.00
C PHE A 283 43.71 -8.22 8.60
N ALA A 284 44.22 -8.86 7.55
CA ALA A 284 43.81 -8.57 6.18
C ALA A 284 42.68 -9.48 5.74
N ILE A 285 41.44 -8.99 5.72
CA ILE A 285 40.37 -9.62 4.94
C ILE A 285 40.38 -9.04 3.54
N VAL A 286 40.90 -9.81 2.59
CA VAL A 286 40.69 -9.59 1.15
C VAL A 286 39.31 -10.14 0.82
N LEU A 287 38.28 -9.30 0.87
CA LEU A 287 37.01 -9.64 0.21
C LEU A 287 37.11 -9.15 -1.24
N ASP A 288 37.41 -10.09 -2.14
CA ASP A 288 37.17 -9.94 -3.57
C ASP A 288 35.65 -9.77 -3.78
N ILE A 289 35.21 -8.51 -3.82
CA ILE A 289 33.86 -8.08 -4.23
C ILE A 289 34.01 -6.94 -5.22
#